data_AF-A0A434ETL4-F1
#
_entry.id   AF-A0A434ETL4-F1
#
_cell.length_a   1.000
_cell.length_b   1.000
_cell.length_c   1.000
_cell.angle_alpha   90.00
_cell.angle_beta   90.00
_cell.angle_gamma   90.00
#
_symmetry.space_group_name_H-M   'P 1'
#
loop_
_entity.id
_entity.type
_entity.pdbx_description
1 polymer ?
#
loop_
_entity_poly.entity_id
_entity_poly.type
_entity_poly.pdbx_seq_one_letter_code
_entity_poly.pdbx_strand_id
1 'polypeptide(L)'
;FYGTLEGYIKAVDEHGKELYKFKTPSGIIGNVTPFEHNGKQYIAVLSGVGGWAGIGLAGGLLSPDNAAAWHGAVDQGRAQGDQAAVVGTAGLGAVGGYAALADYTTLGGQLTVFGLPD
;
A
#
# COMPACT_ATOMS: atom_id res chain seq x y z
N PHE A 1 16.23 -6.07 1.28
CA PHE A 1 15.07 -5.59 2.05
C PHE A 1 13.95 -5.23 1.10
N TYR A 2 12.69 -5.39 1.50
CA TYR A 2 11.53 -4.90 0.75
C TYR A 2 10.35 -4.60 1.70
N GLY A 3 9.40 -3.80 1.22
CA GLY A 3 8.15 -3.51 1.93
C GLY A 3 6.97 -4.29 1.37
N THR A 4 5.95 -4.53 2.20
CA THR A 4 4.68 -5.15 1.78
C THR A 4 3.50 -4.20 1.96
N LEU A 5 2.41 -4.44 1.22
CA LEU A 5 1.22 -3.59 1.25
C LEU A 5 0.48 -3.65 2.59
N GLU A 6 0.59 -4.75 3.33
CA GLU A 6 0.09 -4.87 4.71
C GLU A 6 1.02 -4.20 5.75
N GLY A 7 2.13 -3.60 5.31
CA GLY A 7 2.98 -2.75 6.12
C GLY A 7 4.13 -3.46 6.82
N TYR A 8 4.63 -4.57 6.29
CA TYR A 8 5.87 -5.18 6.80
C TYR A 8 7.07 -4.69 6.01
N ILE A 9 8.12 -4.28 6.70
CA ILE A 9 9.48 -4.30 6.14
C ILE A 9 10.09 -5.67 6.42
N LYS A 10 10.70 -6.27 5.39
CA LYS A 10 11.29 -7.61 5.45
C LYS A 10 12.74 -7.60 4.96
N ALA A 11 13.58 -8.41 5.60
CA ALA A 11 14.89 -8.79 5.09
C ALA A 11 14.84 -10.26 4.68
N VAL A 12 15.50 -10.60 3.56
CA VAL A 12 15.62 -11.97 3.05
C VAL A 12 17.07 -12.26 2.72
N ASP A 13 17.48 -13.53 2.81
CA ASP A 13 18.74 -13.99 2.25
C ASP A 13 18.67 -14.17 0.72
N GLU A 14 19.77 -14.60 0.13
CA GLU A 14 19.89 -14.86 -1.32
C GLU A 14 19.00 -16.00 -1.83
N HIS A 15 18.47 -16.83 -0.93
CA HIS A 15 17.55 -17.91 -1.23
C HIS A 15 16.08 -17.54 -0.92
N GLY A 16 15.82 -16.30 -0.50
CA GLY A 16 14.49 -15.80 -0.17
C GLY A 16 14.00 -16.16 1.25
N LYS A 17 14.84 -16.73 2.12
CA LYS A 17 14.48 -16.99 3.51
C LYS A 17 14.34 -15.67 4.25
N GLU A 18 13.20 -15.47 4.91
CA GLU A 18 12.96 -14.30 5.77
C GLU A 18 13.91 -14.32 6.99
N LEU A 19 14.69 -13.24 7.16
CA LEU A 19 15.64 -13.06 8.26
C LEU A 19 15.16 -12.02 9.28
N TYR A 20 14.32 -11.08 8.84
CA TYR A 20 13.78 -10.00 9.67
C TYR A 20 12.41 -9.58 9.14
N LYS A 21 11.52 -9.21 10.06
CA LYS A 21 10.19 -8.69 9.76
C LYS A 21 9.75 -7.72 10.85
N PHE A 22 9.30 -6.53 10.46
CA PHE A 22 8.75 -5.53 11.39
C PHE A 22 7.49 -4.87 10.82
N LYS A 23 6.45 -4.72 11.64
CA LYS A 23 5.17 -4.10 11.26
C LYS A 23 5.28 -2.59 11.40
N THR A 24 5.38 -1.91 10.26
CA THR A 24 5.23 -0.46 10.18
C THR A 24 3.73 -0.06 10.30
N PRO A 25 3.44 1.21 10.63
CA PRO A 25 2.07 1.65 10.88
C PRO A 25 1.12 1.59 9.67
N SER A 26 1.65 1.60 8.43
CA SER A 26 0.85 1.52 7.20
C SER A 26 1.56 0.73 6.10
N GLY A 27 0.86 0.38 5.02
CA GLY A 27 1.43 -0.30 3.85
C GLY A 27 2.62 0.44 3.24
N ILE A 28 3.56 -0.32 2.68
CA ILE A 28 4.77 0.24 2.09
C ILE A 28 4.68 0.13 0.57
N ILE A 29 4.66 1.29 -0.10
CA ILE A 29 4.68 1.40 -1.57
C ILE A 29 5.98 2.01 -2.12
N GLY A 30 6.86 2.50 -1.23
CA GLY A 30 8.13 3.12 -1.56
C GLY A 30 9.32 2.19 -1.40
N ASN A 31 10.51 2.70 -1.76
CA ASN A 31 11.76 1.96 -1.66
C ASN A 31 12.38 2.05 -0.27
N VAL A 32 13.07 0.99 0.16
CA VAL A 32 13.93 1.02 1.36
C VAL A 32 15.25 1.71 0.99
N THR A 33 15.65 2.71 1.76
CA THR A 33 16.83 3.54 1.47
C THR A 33 17.91 3.37 2.54
N PRO A 34 19.11 2.90 2.21
CA PRO A 34 20.25 2.86 3.14
C PRO A 34 20.95 4.22 3.25
N PHE A 35 21.50 4.51 4.42
CA PHE A 35 22.39 5.66 4.65
C PHE A 35 23.31 5.42 5.85
N GLU A 36 24.32 6.27 6.02
CA GLU A 36 25.21 6.27 7.19
C GLU A 36 25.13 7.63 7.91
N HIS A 37 25.17 7.61 9.24
CA HIS A 37 25.26 8.82 10.05
C HIS A 37 26.22 8.56 11.23
N ASN A 38 27.25 9.40 11.37
CA ASN A 38 28.30 9.28 12.41
C ASN A 38 28.94 7.88 12.49
N GLY A 39 29.27 7.28 11.34
CA GLY A 39 29.90 5.95 11.29
C GLY A 39 28.95 4.77 11.55
N LYS A 40 27.65 5.02 11.77
CA LYS A 40 26.64 3.99 11.99
C LYS A 40 25.71 3.89 10.78
N GLN A 41 25.49 2.66 10.30
CA GLN A 41 24.61 2.37 9.17
C GLN A 41 23.14 2.29 9.61
N TYR A 42 22.27 2.83 8.77
CA TYR A 42 20.82 2.81 8.93
C TYR A 42 20.12 2.42 7.63
N ILE A 43 18.88 1.99 7.76
CA ILE A 43 17.92 1.93 6.65
C ILE A 43 16.66 2.70 7.04
N ALA A 44 16.02 3.34 6.06
CA ALA A 44 14.76 4.03 6.25
C ALA A 44 13.71 3.58 5.24
N VAL A 45 12.43 3.63 5.64
CA VAL A 45 11.30 3.32 4.78
C VAL A 45 10.11 4.21 5.12
N LEU A 46 9.41 4.68 4.08
CA LEU A 46 8.12 5.37 4.22
C LEU A 46 6.98 4.35 4.28
N SER A 47 6.08 4.55 5.23
CA SER A 47 4.82 3.80 5.35
C SER A 47 3.64 4.74 5.12
N GLY A 48 2.71 4.28 4.28
CA GLY A 48 1.59 5.02 3.74
C GLY A 48 1.05 4.29 2.52
N VAL A 49 0.08 3.40 2.73
CA VAL A 49 -0.53 2.63 1.64
C VAL A 49 -1.22 3.58 0.66
N GLY A 50 -1.08 3.30 -0.63
CA GLY A 50 -1.57 4.16 -1.69
C GLY A 50 -1.13 3.65 -3.05
N GLY A 51 -0.82 4.57 -3.97
CA GLY A 51 -0.60 4.21 -5.37
C GLY A 51 -1.82 3.49 -5.94
N TRP A 52 -1.59 2.67 -6.97
CA TRP A 52 -2.72 2.01 -7.63
C TRP A 52 -3.24 0.79 -6.85
N ALA A 53 -2.35 0.04 -6.20
CA ALA A 53 -2.74 -1.11 -5.37
C ALA A 53 -3.60 -0.69 -4.16
N GLY A 54 -3.34 0.49 -3.58
CA GLY A 54 -4.09 1.05 -2.46
C GLY A 54 -5.20 2.03 -2.86
N ILE A 55 -5.57 2.16 -4.14
CA ILE A 55 -6.49 3.22 -4.58
C ILE A 55 -7.90 3.10 -3.96
N GLY A 56 -8.31 1.89 -3.57
CA GLY A 56 -9.54 1.68 -2.79
C GLY A 56 -9.54 2.46 -1.48
N LEU A 57 -8.42 2.44 -0.77
CA LEU A 57 -8.21 3.18 0.48
C LEU A 57 -7.90 4.66 0.23
N ALA A 58 -6.91 4.96 -0.61
CA ALA A 58 -6.40 6.31 -0.80
C ALA A 58 -7.35 7.21 -1.62
N GLY A 59 -8.05 6.64 -2.60
CA GLY A 59 -9.07 7.33 -3.38
C GLY A 59 -10.48 7.23 -2.80
N GLY A 60 -10.64 6.54 -1.66
CA GLY A 60 -11.95 6.34 -1.02
C GLY A 60 -12.93 5.53 -1.87
N LEU A 61 -12.44 4.72 -2.82
CA LEU A 61 -13.26 4.00 -3.80
C LEU A 61 -13.90 2.72 -3.25
N LEU A 62 -13.66 2.37 -1.98
CA LEU A 62 -14.44 1.36 -1.27
C LEU A 62 -15.88 1.85 -1.00
N SER A 63 -16.10 3.17 -1.01
CA SER A 63 -17.44 3.75 -0.95
C SER A 63 -18.15 3.59 -2.31
N PRO A 64 -19.39 3.06 -2.33
CA PRO A 64 -20.21 2.98 -3.53
C PRO A 64 -20.39 4.32 -4.25
N ASP A 65 -20.62 5.40 -3.51
CA ASP A 65 -20.86 6.73 -4.09
C ASP A 65 -19.59 7.26 -4.78
N ASN A 66 -18.43 7.07 -4.14
CA ASN A 66 -17.15 7.49 -4.72
C ASN A 66 -16.76 6.62 -5.92
N ALA A 67 -17.05 5.32 -5.87
CA ALA A 67 -16.84 4.40 -6.99
C ALA A 67 -17.72 4.78 -8.19
N ALA A 68 -19.00 5.07 -7.96
CA ALA A 68 -19.92 5.53 -9.00
C ALA A 68 -19.48 6.87 -9.60
N ALA A 69 -19.04 7.82 -8.76
CA ALA A 69 -18.50 9.10 -9.22
C ALA A 69 -17.22 8.91 -10.04
N TRP A 70 -16.33 7.99 -9.64
CA TRP A 70 -15.13 7.65 -10.39
C TRP A 70 -15.48 7.09 -11.78
N HIS A 71 -16.42 6.13 -11.85
CA HIS A 71 -16.89 5.61 -13.14
C HIS A 71 -17.51 6.71 -13.98
N GLY A 72 -18.40 7.54 -13.44
CA GLY A 72 -18.99 8.65 -14.20
C GLY A 72 -17.97 9.65 -14.78
N ALA A 73 -16.77 9.74 -14.19
CA ALA A 73 -15.68 10.55 -14.71
C ALA A 73 -14.84 9.85 -15.79
N VAL A 74 -14.81 8.52 -15.85
CA VAL A 74 -13.85 7.75 -16.69
C VAL A 74 -14.49 6.70 -17.62
N ASP A 75 -15.76 6.37 -17.43
CA ASP A 75 -16.47 5.29 -18.13
C ASP A 75 -16.95 5.67 -19.53
N GLN A 76 -16.84 6.96 -19.90
CA GLN A 76 -17.26 7.52 -21.19
C GLN A 76 -18.75 7.25 -21.50
N GLY A 77 -19.61 7.23 -20.48
CA GLY A 77 -21.05 7.03 -20.63
C GLY A 77 -21.46 5.56 -20.75
N ARG A 78 -20.60 4.62 -20.37
CA ARG A 78 -20.94 3.19 -20.34
C ARG A 78 -21.85 2.89 -19.16
N ALA A 79 -22.82 2.00 -19.39
CA ALA A 79 -23.70 1.54 -18.32
C ALA A 79 -22.88 0.83 -17.23
N GLN A 80 -23.16 1.17 -15.98
CA GLN A 80 -22.55 0.56 -14.81
C GLN A 80 -23.37 -0.66 -14.38
N GLY A 81 -22.70 -1.62 -13.71
CA GLY A 81 -23.35 -2.81 -13.16
C GLY A 81 -24.10 -2.53 -11.86
N ASP A 82 -24.39 -3.59 -11.10
CA ASP A 82 -24.87 -3.44 -9.73
C ASP A 82 -23.82 -2.77 -8.82
N GLN A 83 -24.21 -2.42 -7.60
CA GLN A 83 -23.36 -1.72 -6.64
C GLN A 83 -22.05 -2.47 -6.33
N ALA A 84 -22.09 -3.80 -6.27
CA ALA A 84 -20.90 -4.59 -6.01
C ALA A 84 -19.94 -4.56 -7.21
N ALA A 85 -20.47 -4.64 -8.43
CA ALA A 85 -19.71 -4.47 -9.66
C ALA A 85 -19.13 -3.05 -9.77
N VAL A 86 -19.90 -2.02 -9.40
CA VAL A 86 -19.45 -0.62 -9.38
C VAL A 86 -18.21 -0.46 -8.49
N VAL A 87 -18.26 -0.93 -7.25
CA VAL A 87 -17.12 -0.86 -6.33
C VAL A 87 -15.96 -1.73 -6.81
N GLY A 88 -16.22 -3.00 -7.13
CA GLY A 88 -15.16 -3.96 -7.49
C GLY A 88 -14.40 -3.60 -8.78
N THR A 89 -15.04 -2.93 -9.73
CA THR A 89 -14.41 -2.52 -11.00
C THR A 89 -13.85 -1.10 -10.98
N ALA A 90 -14.11 -0.32 -9.93
CA ALA A 90 -13.55 1.01 -9.78
C ALA A 90 -12.02 0.99 -9.69
N GLY A 91 -11.39 2.13 -9.99
CA GLY A 91 -9.93 2.23 -10.01
C GLY A 91 -9.29 1.29 -11.04
N LEU A 92 -9.97 1.08 -12.18
CA LEU A 92 -9.57 0.15 -13.25
C LEU A 92 -9.40 -1.30 -12.74
N GLY A 93 -10.29 -1.73 -11.86
CA GLY A 93 -10.31 -3.07 -11.27
C GLY A 93 -9.39 -3.26 -10.05
N ALA A 94 -8.54 -2.29 -9.72
CA ALA A 94 -7.65 -2.40 -8.57
C ALA A 94 -8.42 -2.44 -7.24
N VAL A 95 -9.57 -1.77 -7.14
CA VAL A 95 -10.38 -1.77 -5.90
C VAL A 95 -10.85 -3.19 -5.56
N GLY A 96 -11.40 -3.93 -6.54
CA GLY A 96 -11.77 -5.33 -6.36
C GLY A 96 -10.56 -6.25 -6.19
N GLY A 97 -9.49 -6.01 -6.96
CA GLY A 97 -8.26 -6.82 -6.89
C GLY A 97 -7.57 -6.78 -5.53
N TYR A 98 -7.73 -5.69 -4.78
CA TYR A 98 -7.13 -5.48 -3.46
C TYR A 98 -8.20 -5.29 -2.36
N ALA A 99 -9.40 -5.84 -2.52
CA ALA A 99 -10.53 -5.60 -1.61
C ALA A 99 -10.21 -5.90 -0.12
N ALA A 100 -9.43 -6.96 0.14
CA ALA A 100 -9.04 -7.34 1.51
C ALA A 100 -7.91 -6.49 2.11
N LEU A 101 -7.27 -5.60 1.35
CA LEU A 101 -6.12 -4.82 1.83
C LEU A 101 -6.48 -3.92 3.03
N ALA A 102 -7.73 -3.43 3.06
CA ALA A 102 -8.26 -2.61 4.15
C ALA A 102 -8.30 -3.34 5.51
N ASP A 103 -8.32 -4.68 5.51
CA ASP A 103 -8.34 -5.48 6.74
C ASP A 103 -6.97 -5.52 7.44
N TYR A 104 -5.90 -5.15 6.73
CA TYR A 104 -4.52 -5.27 7.21
C TYR A 104 -3.82 -3.93 7.40
N THR A 105 -4.29 -2.88 6.73
CA THR A 105 -3.67 -1.56 6.78
C THR A 105 -4.65 -0.43 6.54
N THR A 106 -4.29 0.76 7.00
CA THR A 106 -5.00 2.02 6.76
C THR A 106 -4.02 3.04 6.16
N LEU A 107 -4.50 4.21 5.76
CA LEU A 107 -3.65 5.31 5.30
C LEU A 107 -2.60 5.71 6.34
N GLY A 108 -1.48 6.27 5.88
CA GLY A 108 -0.38 6.67 6.74
C GLY A 108 0.50 7.73 6.10
N GLY A 109 1.61 8.04 6.77
CA GLY A 109 2.56 9.08 6.35
C GLY A 109 3.71 9.17 7.33
N GLN A 110 4.41 8.05 7.55
CA GLN A 110 5.50 7.98 8.53
C GLN A 110 6.78 7.41 7.93
N LEU A 111 7.91 8.02 8.29
CA LEU A 111 9.25 7.49 8.04
C LEU A 111 9.70 6.67 9.25
N THR A 112 10.05 5.40 9.02
CA THR A 112 10.65 4.54 10.06
C THR A 112 12.12 4.31 9.73
N VAL A 113 13.00 4.52 10.71
CA VAL A 113 14.46 4.35 10.59
C VAL A 113 14.90 3.20 11.48
N PHE A 114 15.75 2.32 10.95
CA PHE A 114 16.28 1.15 11.64
C PHE A 114 17.81 1.22 11.67
N GLY A 115 18.39 0.90 12.82
CA GLY A 115 19.82 0.69 13.03
C GLY A 115 20.03 -0.41 14.06
N LEU A 116 21.20 -1.04 14.07
CA LEU A 116 21.54 -2.03 15.10
C LEU A 116 21.72 -1.33 16.46
N PRO A 117 21.53 -2.03 17.60
CA PRO A 117 21.99 -1.54 18.90
C PRO A 117 23.49 -1.20 18.88
N ASP A 118 23.90 -0.31 19.78
CA ASP A 118 25.33 0.00 20.00
C ASP A 118 26.06 -1.15 20.70
#